data_AF-A0A946S7E7-F1
#
_entry.id   AF-A0A946S7E7-F1
#
_cell.length_a   1.000
_cell.length_b   1.000
_cell.length_c   1.000
_cell.angle_alpha   90.00
_cell.angle_beta   90.00
_cell.angle_gamma   90.00
#
_symmetry.space_group_name_H-M   'P 1'
#
loop_
_entity.id
_entity.type
_entity.pdbx_description
1 polymer ?
#
loop_
_entity_poly.entity_id
_entity_poly.type
_entity_poly.pdbx_seq_one_letter_code
_entity_poly.pdbx_strand_id
1 'polypeptide(L)'
;MDENEQEKEQELSQDDSGIDSGEMDRVVRVQGMYNEYFLDYASYVILERAVPHQYDGLKPVQRRILHSLDEMHDGRYHKVANVIGNTMKFHPHGDASIGDAMVQIGQKDLLLDCQGNWGNILTGDRAAA
;
A
#
# COMPACT_ATOMS: atom_id res chain seq x y z
N MET A 1 -8.15 -43.62 24.87
CA MET A 1 -8.00 -42.74 23.70
C MET A 1 -9.30 -42.89 22.95
N ASP A 2 -10.05 -41.80 22.91
CA ASP A 2 -11.50 -41.78 22.84
C ASP A 2 -12.05 -42.24 21.48
N GLU A 3 -13.00 -43.17 21.52
CA GLU A 3 -13.74 -43.71 20.35
C GLU A 3 -14.50 -42.62 19.56
N ASN A 4 -14.59 -41.40 20.12
CA ASN A 4 -15.25 -40.21 19.57
C ASN A 4 -14.41 -39.44 18.54
N GLU A 5 -13.11 -39.75 18.39
CA GLU A 5 -12.23 -39.13 17.38
C GLU A 5 -12.31 -39.84 16.03
N GLN A 6 -12.57 -41.15 16.00
CA GLN A 6 -12.64 -41.94 14.76
C GLN A 6 -13.94 -41.71 13.97
N GLU A 7 -15.04 -41.38 14.66
CA GLU A 7 -16.31 -41.05 13.99
C GLU A 7 -16.26 -39.68 13.29
N LYS A 8 -15.48 -38.72 13.82
CA LYS A 8 -15.27 -37.40 13.20
C LYS A 8 -14.41 -37.44 11.93
N GLU A 9 -13.48 -38.37 11.84
CA GLU A 9 -12.66 -38.55 10.63
C GLU A 9 -13.43 -39.24 9.50
N GLN A 10 -14.43 -40.08 9.83
CA GLN A 10 -15.26 -40.74 8.84
C GLN A 10 -16.30 -39.81 8.20
N GLU A 11 -16.90 -38.88 8.96
CA GLU A 11 -17.85 -37.91 8.40
C GLU A 11 -17.20 -36.91 7.42
N LEU A 12 -15.88 -36.69 7.49
CA LEU A 12 -15.18 -35.75 6.59
C LEU A 12 -14.86 -36.36 5.21
N SER A 13 -15.09 -37.66 5.02
CA SER A 13 -14.69 -38.41 3.82
C SER A 13 -15.86 -38.81 2.90
N GLN A 14 -17.11 -38.50 3.28
CA GLN A 14 -18.31 -38.86 2.53
C GLN A 14 -19.04 -37.64 1.98
N ASP A 15 -18.41 -36.92 1.03
CA ASP A 15 -19.16 -36.10 0.07
C ASP A 15 -18.37 -35.89 -1.24
N ASP A 16 -17.90 -36.99 -1.84
CA ASP A 16 -17.30 -36.97 -3.17
C ASP A 16 -17.91 -38.05 -4.07
N SER A 17 -19.25 -38.12 -4.09
CA SER A 17 -19.97 -38.95 -5.05
C SER A 17 -20.87 -38.12 -5.95
N GLY A 18 -20.31 -37.74 -7.10
CA GLY A 18 -21.05 -37.59 -8.36
C GLY A 18 -21.88 -36.32 -8.50
N ILE A 19 -21.22 -35.22 -8.88
CA ILE A 19 -21.88 -34.09 -9.52
C ILE A 19 -21.26 -33.90 -10.91
N ASP A 20 -22.14 -33.81 -11.89
CA ASP A 20 -21.91 -33.70 -13.32
C ASP A 20 -20.80 -32.70 -13.69
N SER A 21 -19.82 -33.18 -14.44
CA SER A 21 -18.56 -32.50 -14.78
C SER A 21 -18.71 -31.35 -15.79
N GLY A 22 -19.94 -31.03 -16.25
CA GLY A 22 -20.21 -30.01 -17.27
C GLY A 22 -20.73 -28.66 -16.76
N GLU A 23 -21.32 -28.60 -15.56
CA GLU A 23 -22.03 -27.40 -15.07
C GLU A 23 -21.45 -26.78 -13.78
N MET A 24 -20.47 -27.44 -13.14
CA MET A 24 -19.80 -26.96 -11.94
C MET A 24 -18.62 -25.99 -12.18
N ASP A 25 -18.29 -25.67 -13.44
CA ASP A 25 -17.22 -24.72 -13.76
C ASP A 25 -17.57 -23.25 -13.40
N ARG A 26 -18.78 -23.02 -12.86
CA ARG A 26 -19.24 -21.71 -12.37
C ARG A 26 -19.45 -21.62 -10.85
N VAL A 27 -19.31 -22.71 -10.10
CA VAL A 27 -19.47 -22.66 -8.63
C VAL A 27 -18.10 -22.44 -8.00
N VAL A 28 -17.64 -21.18 -8.05
CA VAL A 28 -16.38 -20.78 -7.40
C VAL A 28 -16.60 -20.81 -5.88
N ARG A 29 -15.82 -21.64 -5.17
CA ARG A 29 -15.85 -21.68 -3.71
C ARG A 29 -15.38 -20.34 -3.15
N VAL A 30 -16.24 -19.68 -2.37
CA VAL A 30 -15.99 -18.37 -1.75
C VAL A 30 -14.65 -18.34 -0.99
N GLN A 31 -14.26 -19.45 -0.34
CA GLN A 31 -12.99 -19.59 0.37
C GLN A 31 -11.76 -19.46 -0.54
N GLY A 32 -11.83 -19.95 -1.79
CA GLY A 32 -10.76 -19.80 -2.78
C GLY A 32 -10.59 -18.34 -3.20
N MET A 33 -11.71 -17.65 -3.50
CA MET A 33 -11.70 -16.23 -3.87
C MET A 33 -11.14 -15.34 -2.76
N TYR A 34 -11.52 -15.58 -1.50
CA TYR A 34 -11.00 -14.81 -0.37
C TYR A 34 -9.49 -14.95 -0.21
N ASN A 35 -8.95 -16.16 -0.35
CA ASN A 35 -7.51 -16.37 -0.27
C ASN A 35 -6.77 -15.65 -1.40
N GLU A 36 -7.26 -15.75 -2.64
CA GLU A 36 -6.64 -15.09 -3.79
C GLU A 36 -6.69 -13.56 -3.67
N TYR A 37 -7.86 -12.97 -3.41
CA TYR A 37 -8.00 -11.52 -3.27
C TYR A 37 -7.21 -10.96 -2.08
N PHE A 38 -7.16 -11.71 -0.98
CA PHE A 38 -6.37 -11.32 0.18
C PHE A 38 -4.87 -11.35 -0.16
N LEU A 39 -4.39 -12.41 -0.82
CA LEU A 39 -2.98 -12.53 -1.21
C LEU A 39 -2.58 -11.44 -2.20
N ASP A 40 -3.42 -11.15 -3.19
CA ASP A 40 -3.17 -10.09 -4.17
C ASP A 40 -3.10 -8.72 -3.48
N TYR A 41 -4.06 -8.41 -2.61
CA TYR A 41 -4.05 -7.15 -1.87
C TYR A 41 -2.86 -7.06 -0.90
N ALA A 42 -2.56 -8.14 -0.16
CA ALA A 42 -1.44 -8.17 0.77
C ALA A 42 -0.10 -7.97 0.04
N SER A 43 0.09 -8.64 -1.09
CA SER A 43 1.31 -8.49 -1.90
C SER A 43 1.50 -7.05 -2.39
N TYR A 44 0.42 -6.43 -2.90
CA TYR A 44 0.42 -5.04 -3.34
C TYR A 44 0.74 -4.06 -2.20
N VAL A 45 0.12 -4.23 -1.02
CA VAL A 45 0.38 -3.36 0.14
C VAL A 45 1.82 -3.46 0.60
N ILE A 46 2.39 -4.67 0.65
CA ILE A 46 3.76 -4.89 1.12
C ILE A 46 4.75 -4.28 0.13
N LEU A 47 4.66 -4.64 -1.15
CA LEU A 47 5.66 -4.29 -2.16
C LEU A 47 5.50 -2.86 -2.68
N GLU A 48 4.27 -2.38 -2.90
CA GLU A 48 4.02 -1.11 -3.56
C GLU A 48 3.67 0.05 -2.60
N ARG A 49 3.64 -0.19 -1.29
CA ARG A 49 3.27 0.85 -0.32
C ARG A 49 4.15 0.89 0.93
N ALA A 50 4.31 -0.24 1.60
CA ALA A 50 4.88 -0.27 2.94
C ALA A 50 6.41 -0.36 2.97
N VAL A 51 6.99 -1.26 2.17
CA VAL A 51 8.41 -1.62 2.24
C VAL A 51 9.24 -0.74 1.29
N PRO A 52 10.36 -0.15 1.76
CA PRO A 52 11.28 0.59 0.89
C PRO A 52 12.05 -0.35 -0.04
N HIS A 53 12.46 0.17 -1.20
CA HIS A 53 13.25 -0.62 -2.13
C HIS A 53 14.71 -0.74 -1.68
N GLN A 54 15.37 -1.88 -1.94
CA GLN A 54 16.72 -2.16 -1.42
C GLN A 54 17.83 -1.23 -1.94
N TYR A 55 17.70 -0.73 -3.17
CA TYR A 55 18.75 0.08 -3.81
C TYR A 55 18.74 1.55 -3.38
N ASP A 56 17.57 2.13 -3.13
CA ASP A 56 17.42 3.56 -2.80
C ASP A 56 16.93 3.79 -1.36
N GLY A 57 16.39 2.77 -0.69
CA GLY A 57 15.79 2.88 0.63
C GLY A 57 14.49 3.70 0.65
N LEU A 58 13.89 3.99 -0.51
CA LEU A 58 12.70 4.83 -0.63
C LEU A 58 11.43 4.01 -0.81
N LYS A 59 10.36 4.46 -0.16
CA LYS A 59 9.01 3.97 -0.44
C LYS A 59 8.51 4.49 -1.80
N PRO A 60 7.58 3.80 -2.47
CA PRO A 60 7.11 4.22 -3.80
C PRO A 60 6.56 5.65 -3.87
N VAL A 61 5.84 6.12 -2.84
CA VAL A 61 5.35 7.52 -2.78
C VAL A 61 6.50 8.53 -2.73
N GLN A 62 7.56 8.23 -1.99
CA GLN A 62 8.70 9.13 -1.80
C GLN A 62 9.50 9.28 -3.09
N ARG A 63 9.69 8.17 -3.82
CA ARG A 63 10.33 8.19 -5.15
C ARG A 63 9.55 9.03 -6.15
N ARG A 64 8.21 8.90 -6.18
CA ARG A 64 7.33 9.68 -7.07
C ARG A 64 7.40 11.18 -6.76
N ILE A 65 7.42 11.56 -5.47
CA ILE A 65 7.59 12.96 -5.05
C ILE A 65 8.91 13.53 -5.56
N LEU A 66 10.03 12.81 -5.35
CA LEU A 66 11.35 13.27 -5.79
C LEU A 66 11.45 13.36 -7.31
N HIS A 67 10.85 12.43 -8.05
CA HIS A 67 10.77 12.51 -9.50
C HIS A 67 10.00 13.75 -9.98
N SER A 68 8.86 14.04 -9.35
CA SER A 68 8.09 15.25 -9.67
C SER A 68 8.80 16.55 -9.30
N LEU A 69 9.68 16.54 -8.29
CA LEU A 69 10.52 17.69 -7.95
C LEU A 69 11.64 17.89 -8.97
N ASP A 70 12.25 16.81 -9.44
CA ASP A 70 13.29 16.83 -10.48
C ASP A 70 12.76 17.38 -11.80
N GLU A 71 11.57 16.93 -12.24
CA GLU A 71 10.93 17.43 -13.47
C GLU A 71 10.59 18.92 -13.44
N MET A 72 10.23 19.45 -12.25
CA MET A 72 9.84 20.85 -12.09
C MET A 72 11.02 21.76 -11.72
N HIS A 73 12.21 21.20 -11.51
CA HIS A 73 13.32 21.92 -10.91
C HIS A 73 13.79 23.11 -11.76
N ASP A 74 13.57 24.32 -11.26
CA ASP A 74 14.00 25.59 -11.88
C ASP A 74 14.94 26.42 -10.99
N GLY A 75 15.39 25.83 -9.87
CA GLY A 75 16.23 26.48 -8.86
C GLY A 75 15.49 27.42 -7.90
N ARG A 76 14.16 27.53 -7.99
CA ARG A 76 13.32 28.34 -7.08
C ARG A 76 12.49 27.44 -6.17
N TYR A 77 11.95 28.04 -5.11
CA TYR A 77 10.97 27.37 -4.28
C TYR A 77 9.64 27.23 -5.01
N HIS A 78 9.11 26.01 -5.04
CA HIS A 78 7.78 25.72 -5.55
C HIS A 78 6.77 25.60 -4.42
N LYS A 79 5.52 26.01 -4.69
CA LYS A 79 4.41 25.78 -3.76
C LYS A 79 4.20 24.28 -3.59
N VAL A 80 4.13 23.83 -2.33
CA VAL A 80 3.84 22.45 -1.91
C VAL A 80 2.64 21.87 -2.68
N ALA A 81 1.53 22.61 -2.77
CA ALA A 81 0.34 22.18 -3.51
C ALA A 81 0.61 21.89 -5.01
N ASN A 82 1.53 22.62 -5.66
CA ASN A 82 1.89 22.37 -7.05
C ASN A 82 2.70 21.08 -7.20
N VAL A 83 3.62 20.82 -6.27
CA VAL A 83 4.41 19.57 -6.23
C VAL A 83 3.50 18.37 -6.01
N ILE A 84 2.56 18.45 -5.06
CA ILE A 84 1.56 17.41 -4.81
C ILE A 84 0.69 17.20 -6.06
N GLY A 85 0.22 18.29 -6.67
CA GLY A 85 -0.54 18.27 -7.93
C GLY A 85 0.20 17.56 -9.07
N ASN A 86 1.49 17.82 -9.24
CA ASN A 86 2.30 17.14 -10.24
C ASN A 86 2.50 15.66 -9.90
N THR A 87 2.75 15.35 -8.63
CA THR A 87 2.98 13.98 -8.14
C THR A 87 1.76 13.08 -8.33
N MET A 88 0.54 13.62 -8.26
CA MET A 88 -0.69 12.85 -8.51
C MET A 88 -0.74 12.23 -9.91
N LYS A 89 0.01 12.75 -10.90
CA LYS A 89 0.14 12.11 -12.21
C LYS A 89 0.79 10.73 -12.14
N PHE A 90 1.69 10.53 -11.18
CA PHE A 90 2.46 9.30 -10.98
C PHE A 90 1.96 8.46 -9.80
N HIS A 91 1.16 9.06 -8.92
CA HIS A 91 0.67 8.44 -7.69
C HIS A 91 -0.86 8.43 -7.70
N PRO A 92 -1.51 7.31 -8.07
CA PRO A 92 -2.98 7.22 -8.18
C PRO A 92 -3.65 7.04 -6.80
N HIS A 93 -3.25 7.84 -5.81
CA HIS A 93 -3.85 7.89 -4.47
C HIS A 93 -4.03 9.36 -4.07
N GLY A 94 -4.83 9.60 -3.02
CA GLY A 94 -5.20 10.95 -2.59
C GLY A 94 -4.00 11.86 -2.25
N ASP A 95 -4.19 13.15 -2.46
CA ASP A 95 -3.27 14.24 -2.14
C ASP A 95 -2.78 14.20 -0.68
N ALA A 96 -3.65 13.85 0.26
CA ALA A 96 -3.32 13.70 1.67
C ALA A 96 -2.13 12.75 1.91
N SER A 97 -2.11 11.59 1.24
CA SER A 97 -1.04 10.60 1.41
C SER A 97 0.32 11.08 0.87
N ILE A 98 0.28 11.92 -0.17
CA ILE A 98 1.46 12.54 -0.77
C ILE A 98 1.97 13.67 0.13
N GLY A 99 1.06 14.51 0.64
CA GLY A 99 1.37 15.59 1.57
C GLY A 99 2.02 15.08 2.85
N ASP A 100 1.43 14.07 3.49
CA ASP A 100 1.98 13.44 4.70
C ASP A 100 3.38 12.86 4.45
N ALA A 101 3.57 12.16 3.32
CA ALA A 101 4.87 11.62 2.95
C ALA A 101 5.91 12.72 2.71
N MET A 102 5.51 13.83 2.08
CA MET A 102 6.39 14.96 1.82
C MET A 102 6.80 15.66 3.12
N VAL A 103 5.87 15.87 4.05
CA VAL A 103 6.15 16.43 5.38
C VAL A 103 7.15 15.56 6.13
N GLN A 104 6.98 14.23 6.11
CA GLN A 104 7.93 13.31 6.76
C GLN A 104 9.34 13.32 6.15
N ILE A 105 9.47 13.58 4.84
CA ILE A 105 10.79 13.73 4.21
C ILE A 105 11.40 15.08 4.59
N GLY A 106 10.60 16.16 4.52
CA GLY A 106 11.05 17.52 4.83
C GLY A 106 11.50 17.70 6.28
N GLN A 107 10.80 17.10 7.24
CA GLN A 107 11.17 17.12 8.66
C GLN A 107 12.54 16.51 8.97
N LYS A 108 13.09 15.68 8.07
CA LYS A 108 14.41 15.06 8.25
C LYS A 108 15.55 15.99 7.82
N ASP A 109 15.26 17.05 7.06
CA ASP A 109 16.24 18.03 6.59
C ASP A 109 17.43 17.41 5.84
N LEU A 110 17.17 16.35 5.06
CA LEU A 110 18.19 15.60 4.30
C LEU A 110 18.10 15.82 2.79
N LEU A 111 16.88 15.80 2.24
CA LEU A 111 16.65 15.76 0.79
C LEU A 111 15.91 16.99 0.26
N LEU A 112 15.15 17.67 1.11
CA LEU A 112 14.28 18.78 0.73
C LEU A 112 14.68 20.02 1.53
N ASP A 113 14.92 21.12 0.83
CA ASP A 113 15.00 22.44 1.45
C ASP A 113 13.58 23.00 1.61
N CYS A 114 13.16 23.16 2.86
CA CYS A 114 11.78 23.37 3.24
C CYS A 114 11.57 24.77 3.82
N GLN A 115 10.66 25.55 3.22
CA GLN A 115 10.24 26.86 3.74
C GLN A 115 8.86 26.76 4.41
N GLY A 116 8.70 27.40 5.57
CA GLY A 116 7.41 27.52 6.28
C GLY A 116 7.30 26.59 7.49
N ASN A 117 6.07 26.33 7.95
CA ASN A 117 5.82 25.43 9.08
C ASN A 117 5.61 23.99 8.59
N TRP A 118 6.58 23.12 8.84
CA TRP A 118 6.56 21.69 8.48
C TRP A 118 6.20 20.78 9.67
N GLY A 119 5.66 21.34 10.74
CA GLY A 119 5.32 20.61 11.97
C GLY A 119 6.54 20.37 12.86
N ASN A 120 6.29 19.88 14.06
CA ASN A 120 7.33 19.65 15.06
C ASN A 120 7.22 18.25 15.63
N ILE A 121 8.25 17.44 15.41
CA ILE A 121 8.33 16.05 15.86
C ILE A 121 8.37 15.90 17.40
N LEU A 122 8.82 16.91 18.13
CA LEU A 122 8.94 16.89 19.60
C LEU A 122 7.61 17.24 20.28
N THR A 123 6.88 18.21 19.73
CA THR A 123 5.59 18.65 20.29
C THR A 123 4.40 17.90 19.69
N GLY A 124 4.59 17.26 18.53
CA GLY A 124 3.53 16.62 17.75
C GLY A 124 2.67 17.61 16.96
N ASP A 125 3.08 18.87 16.87
CA ASP A 125 2.35 19.88 16.10
C ASP A 125 2.40 19.55 14.61
N ARG A 126 1.24 19.65 13.95
CA ARG A 126 1.09 19.34 12.52
C ARG A 126 1.74 20.42 11.66
N ALA A 127 2.14 20.02 10.45
CA ALA A 127 2.52 20.95 9.40
C ALA A 127 1.37 21.88 9.02
N ALA A 128 1.71 23.05 8.49
CA ALA A 128 0.73 23.94 7.89
C ALA A 128 0.06 23.29 6.68
N ALA A 129 -1.17 23.73 6.40
CA ALA A 129 -1.94 23.32 5.22
C ALA A 129 -1.29 23.78 3.91
#